data_AF-A0A8D2EQG7-F1
#
_entry.id   AF-A0A8D2EQG7-F1
#
_cell.length_a   1.000
_cell.length_b   1.000
_cell.length_c   1.000
_cell.angle_alpha   90.00
_cell.angle_beta   90.00
_cell.angle_gamma   90.00
#
_symmetry.space_group_name_H-M   'P 1'
#
loop_
_entity.id
_entity.type
_entity.pdbx_description
1 polymer ?
#
loop_
_entity_poly.entity_id
_entity_poly.type
_entity_poly.pdbx_seq_one_letter_code
_entity_poly.pdbx_strand_id
1 'polypeptide(L)'
;MALLVEKAISSASSPQGPRDALRRVFESISSGIIFKGSPGLLDLCEKDPFDTLATMTDQQREDITSSAQFAFRLLAFRQIYKVIDMDPLSQMSQHFNIHNNRKRKRDGDGVDGFEAEGKKKEERL
;
A
#
# COMPACT_ATOMS: atom_id res chain seq x y z
N MET A 1 3.00 8.37 21.97
CA MET A 1 2.88 7.67 20.67
C MET A 1 1.78 6.61 20.62
N ALA A 2 1.62 5.75 21.63
CA ALA A 2 0.60 4.68 21.61
C ALA A 2 -0.83 5.18 21.34
N LEU A 3 -1.26 6.26 22.01
CA LEU A 3 -2.59 6.87 21.80
C LEU A 3 -2.84 7.32 20.35
N LEU A 4 -1.81 7.82 19.67
CA LEU A 4 -1.92 8.28 18.29
C LEU A 4 -2.12 7.09 17.34
N VAL A 5 -1.40 6.00 17.59
CA VAL A 5 -1.51 4.77 16.82
C VAL A 5 -2.90 4.16 16.98
N GLU A 6 -3.40 4.09 18.21
CA GLU A 6 -4.76 3.62 18.50
C GLU A 6 -5.79 4.46 17.74
N LYS A 7 -5.80 5.79 17.91
CA LYS A 7 -6.77 6.66 17.22
C LYS A 7 -6.68 6.57 15.70
N ALA A 8 -5.46 6.51 15.15
CA ALA A 8 -5.28 6.41 13.70
C ALA A 8 -5.87 5.11 13.14
N ILE A 9 -5.67 3.98 13.83
CA ILE A 9 -6.18 2.66 13.40
C ILE A 9 -7.69 2.56 13.66
N SER A 10 -8.16 2.99 14.83
CA SER A 10 -9.58 2.99 15.21
C SER A 10 -10.44 3.91 14.34
N SER A 11 -9.84 4.89 13.66
CA SER A 11 -10.54 5.72 12.66
C SER A 11 -10.90 4.97 11.37
N ALA A 12 -10.35 3.77 11.13
CA ALA A 12 -10.63 3.00 9.92
C ALA A 12 -11.99 2.30 10.01
N SER A 13 -12.72 2.23 8.89
CA SER A 13 -14.03 1.58 8.81
C SER A 13 -13.97 0.04 8.86
N SER A 14 -12.77 -0.54 8.76
CA SER A 14 -12.56 -1.99 8.76
C SER A 14 -11.20 -2.33 9.39
N PRO A 15 -11.03 -3.54 9.94
CA PRO A 15 -9.73 -4.01 10.43
C PRO A 15 -8.65 -3.90 9.35
N GLN A 16 -7.48 -3.38 9.73
CA GLN A 16 -6.35 -3.15 8.84
C GLN A 16 -5.25 -4.18 9.12
N GLY A 17 -4.61 -4.70 8.06
CA GLY A 17 -3.38 -5.45 8.21
C GLY A 17 -2.21 -4.55 8.65
N PRO A 18 -1.10 -5.09 9.18
CA PRO A 18 -0.01 -4.29 9.76
C PRO A 18 0.57 -3.22 8.83
N ARG A 19 0.72 -3.54 7.53
CA ARG A 19 1.22 -2.59 6.52
C ARG A 19 0.27 -1.41 6.33
N ASP A 20 -1.03 -1.70 6.22
CA ASP A 20 -2.03 -0.68 5.91
C ASP A 20 -2.31 0.16 7.16
N ALA A 21 -2.29 -0.46 8.35
CA ALA A 21 -2.30 0.23 9.64
C ALA A 21 -1.12 1.20 9.78
N LEU A 22 0.11 0.75 9.49
CA LEU A 22 1.29 1.61 9.53
C LEU A 22 1.17 2.79 8.54
N ARG A 23 0.70 2.53 7.31
CA ARG A 23 0.44 3.59 6.33
C ARG A 23 -0.52 4.63 6.87
N ARG A 24 -1.59 4.21 7.54
CA ARG A 24 -2.60 5.11 8.10
C ARG A 24 -2.09 5.94 9.27
N VAL A 25 -1.22 5.38 10.11
CA VAL A 25 -0.52 6.14 11.16
C VAL A 25 0.32 7.26 10.54
N PHE A 26 1.16 6.93 9.54
CA PHE A 26 1.97 7.94 8.87
C PHE A 26 1.14 8.97 8.12
N GLU A 27 0.04 8.57 7.49
CA GLU A 27 -0.93 9.49 6.86
C GLU A 27 -1.50 10.49 7.87
N SER A 28 -1.90 10.02 9.05
CA SER A 28 -2.49 10.85 10.11
C SER A 28 -1.47 11.85 10.68
N ILE A 29 -0.21 11.45 10.85
CA ILE A 29 0.85 12.37 11.31
C ILE A 29 1.20 13.37 10.21
N SER A 30 1.28 12.90 8.95
CA SER A 30 1.62 13.72 7.78
C SER A 30 0.57 14.79 7.48
N SER A 31 -0.72 14.51 7.79
CA SER A 31 -1.82 15.47 7.66
C SER A 31 -1.80 16.58 8.71
N GLY A 32 -0.90 16.49 9.69
CA GLY A 32 -0.71 17.54 10.69
C GLY A 32 -1.58 17.39 11.94
N ILE A 33 -2.01 16.17 12.29
CA ILE A 33 -2.80 15.93 13.51
C ILE A 33 -2.10 16.42 14.79
N ILE A 34 -0.77 16.58 14.76
CA ILE A 34 0.03 17.06 15.90
C ILE A 34 0.23 18.58 15.94
N PHE A 35 -0.26 19.37 14.97
CA PHE A 35 -0.12 20.83 15.02
C PHE A 35 -1.05 21.49 16.03
N LYS A 36 -0.64 22.64 16.55
CA LYS A 36 -1.50 23.49 17.38
C LYS A 36 -2.73 23.92 16.56
N GLY A 37 -3.93 23.73 17.11
CA GLY A 37 -5.19 23.99 16.42
C GLY A 37 -5.84 22.75 15.78
N SER A 38 -5.18 21.60 15.81
CA SER A 38 -5.85 20.32 15.58
C SER A 38 -6.68 19.92 16.81
N PRO A 39 -7.57 18.91 16.72
CA PRO A 39 -8.33 18.40 17.87
C PRO A 39 -7.50 17.88 19.06
N GLY A 40 -6.17 17.76 18.90
CA GLY A 40 -5.27 17.27 19.95
C GLY A 40 -5.40 15.77 20.20
N LEU A 41 -4.64 15.28 21.19
CA LEU A 41 -4.65 13.88 21.61
C LEU A 41 -4.88 13.79 23.12
N LEU A 42 -6.15 13.73 23.48
CA LEU A 42 -6.61 13.59 24.85
C LEU A 42 -6.14 12.26 25.46
N ASP A 43 -5.55 12.34 26.66
CA ASP A 43 -5.25 11.17 27.47
C ASP A 43 -6.52 10.64 28.15
N LEU A 44 -6.84 9.36 27.95
CA LEU A 44 -7.98 8.69 28.60
C LEU A 44 -7.60 8.07 29.95
N CYS A 45 -6.32 8.07 30.30
CA CYS A 45 -5.80 7.56 31.57
C CYS A 45 -5.79 8.65 32.66
N GLU A 46 -5.90 9.92 32.28
CA GLU A 46 -5.97 11.05 33.20
C GLU A 46 -7.43 11.38 33.56
N LYS A 47 -7.63 11.85 34.80
CA LYS A 47 -8.97 12.20 35.29
C LYS A 47 -9.49 13.49 34.66
N ASP A 48 -8.59 14.47 34.49
CA ASP A 48 -8.89 15.77 33.88
C ASP A 48 -8.49 15.75 32.41
N PRO A 49 -9.19 16.51 31.54
CA PRO A 49 -8.91 16.50 30.11
C PRO A 49 -7.51 17.07 29.84
N PHE A 50 -6.57 16.18 29.52
CA PHE A 50 -5.18 16.52 29.25
C PHE A 50 -4.79 16.20 27.81
N ASP A 51 -4.35 17.20 27.05
CA ASP A 51 -3.77 16.98 25.71
C ASP A 51 -2.31 16.55 25.85
N THR A 52 -2.02 15.30 25.52
CA THR A 52 -0.67 14.73 25.56
C THR A 52 0.31 15.47 24.66
N LEU A 53 -0.19 16.10 23.59
CA LEU A 53 0.64 16.86 22.67
C LEU A 53 1.05 18.21 23.27
N ALA A 54 0.40 18.73 24.30
CA ALA A 54 0.68 20.06 24.85
C ALA A 54 2.14 20.27 25.30
N THR A 55 2.83 19.18 25.65
CA THR A 55 4.24 19.17 26.06
C THR A 55 5.23 19.38 24.90
N MET A 56 4.79 19.21 23.65
CA MET A 56 5.65 19.31 22.47
C MET A 56 5.85 20.76 22.02
N THR A 57 7.11 21.11 21.73
CA THR A 57 7.46 22.40 21.11
C THR A 57 7.01 22.45 19.65
N ASP A 58 6.93 23.66 19.09
CA ASP A 58 6.53 23.84 17.69
C ASP A 58 7.54 23.19 16.73
N GLN A 59 8.84 23.32 17.03
CA GLN A 59 9.90 22.66 16.24
C GLN A 59 9.76 21.14 16.24
N GLN A 60 9.48 20.52 17.40
CA GLN A 60 9.30 19.08 17.48
C GLN A 60 8.11 18.60 16.64
N ARG A 61 7.03 19.39 16.59
CA ARG A 61 5.87 19.08 15.75
C ARG A 61 6.23 19.12 14.27
N GLU A 62 6.93 20.18 13.85
CA GLU A 62 7.38 20.32 12.46
C GLU A 62 8.33 19.20 12.05
N ASP A 63 9.32 18.85 12.88
CA ASP A 63 10.29 17.80 12.60
C ASP A 63 9.61 16.42 12.49
N ILE A 64 8.68 16.12 13.39
CA ILE A 64 7.93 14.86 13.37
C ILE A 64 6.99 14.80 12.16
N THR A 65 6.29 15.88 11.82
CA THR A 65 5.45 15.89 10.63
C THR A 65 6.29 15.81 9.35
N SER A 66 7.42 16.51 9.27
CA SER A 66 8.33 16.47 8.12
C SER A 66 8.90 15.06 7.90
N SER A 67 9.39 14.43 8.96
CA SER A 67 9.89 13.05 8.90
C SER A 67 8.78 12.05 8.56
N ALA A 68 7.57 12.21 9.11
CA ALA A 68 6.43 11.38 8.77
C ALA A 68 6.01 11.50 7.29
N GLN A 69 6.01 12.72 6.74
CA GLN A 69 5.73 12.94 5.32
C GLN A 69 6.77 12.26 4.42
N PHE A 70 8.05 12.32 4.79
CA PHE A 70 9.10 11.61 4.08
C PHE A 70 8.90 10.08 4.14
N ALA A 71 8.66 9.54 5.34
CA ALA A 71 8.38 8.11 5.52
C ALA A 71 7.13 7.67 4.75
N PHE A 72 6.06 8.47 4.73
CA PHE A 72 4.84 8.17 3.97
C PHE A 72 5.09 8.05 2.46
N ARG A 73 5.96 8.92 1.91
CA ARG A 73 6.38 8.80 0.50
C ARG A 73 7.16 7.50 0.28
N LEU A 74 8.06 7.12 1.18
CA LEU A 74 8.77 5.83 1.09
C LEU A 74 7.80 4.65 1.07
N LEU A 75 6.72 4.68 1.87
CA LEU A 75 5.68 3.64 1.85
C LEU A 75 4.98 3.56 0.48
N ALA A 76 4.64 4.70 -0.13
CA ALA A 76 4.03 4.74 -1.45
C ALA A 76 4.94 4.14 -2.54
N PHE A 77 6.26 4.33 -2.42
CA PHE A 77 7.26 3.77 -3.33
C PHE A 77 7.74 2.37 -2.94
N ARG A 78 7.03 1.66 -2.05
CA ARG A 78 7.39 0.31 -1.57
C ARG A 78 8.77 0.24 -0.91
N GLN A 79 9.26 1.36 -0.38
CA GLN A 79 10.54 1.48 0.33
C GLN A 79 10.36 1.43 1.86
N ILE A 80 9.40 0.63 2.34
CA ILE A 80 9.13 0.47 3.79
C ILE A 80 10.35 -0.03 4.56
N TYR A 81 11.22 -0.82 3.92
CA TYR A 81 12.48 -1.31 4.50
C TYR A 81 13.38 -0.18 5.03
N LYS A 82 13.37 0.99 4.39
CA LYS A 82 14.10 2.18 4.87
C LYS A 82 13.47 2.82 6.11
N VAL A 83 12.14 2.69 6.26
CA VAL A 83 11.40 3.26 7.40
C VAL A 83 11.57 2.40 8.65
N ILE A 84 11.66 1.07 8.47
CA ILE A 84 11.84 0.10 9.55
C ILE A 84 13.33 -0.26 9.81
N ASP A 85 14.24 0.41 9.11
CA ASP A 85 15.70 0.20 9.17
C ASP A 85 16.10 -1.28 8.99
N MET A 86 15.63 -1.85 7.88
CA MET A 86 15.95 -3.21 7.47
C MET A 86 16.51 -3.24 6.05
N ASP A 87 17.25 -4.30 5.75
CA ASP A 87 17.62 -4.60 4.37
C ASP A 87 16.39 -4.89 3.52
N PRO A 88 16.41 -4.52 2.23
CA PRO A 88 15.34 -4.90 1.31
C PRO A 88 15.27 -6.42 1.26
N LEU A 89 14.11 -6.97 1.61
CA LEU A 89 13.83 -8.38 1.43
C LEU A 89 14.10 -8.75 -0.05
N SER A 90 14.69 -9.92 -0.28
CA SER A 90 14.89 -10.48 -1.61
C SER A 90 13.60 -10.30 -2.40
N GLN A 91 13.67 -9.50 -3.47
CA GLN A 91 12.52 -9.28 -4.33
C GLN A 91 12.18 -10.64 -4.94
N MET A 92 11.20 -11.34 -4.36
CA MET A 92 10.61 -12.52 -4.98
C MET A 92 10.26 -12.10 -6.40
N SER A 93 11.05 -12.64 -7.33
CA SER A 93 11.06 -12.22 -8.71
C SER A 93 9.62 -12.16 -9.20
N GLN A 94 9.20 -11.00 -9.72
CA GLN A 94 7.95 -10.85 -10.47
C GLN A 94 7.96 -11.64 -11.80
N HIS A 95 8.76 -12.70 -11.89
CA HIS A 95 8.85 -13.65 -13.00
C HIS A 95 7.63 -14.58 -13.11
N PHE A 96 6.59 -14.38 -12.32
CA PHE A 96 5.32 -15.11 -12.46
C PHE A 96 4.35 -14.52 -13.49
N ASN A 97 4.78 -13.64 -14.41
CA ASN A 97 3.83 -13.04 -15.36
C ASN A 97 4.34 -12.73 -16.78
N ILE A 98 5.08 -13.62 -17.44
CA ILE A 98 5.21 -13.59 -18.93
C ILE A 98 5.13 -15.02 -19.51
N HIS A 99 4.00 -15.70 -19.36
CA HIS A 99 3.61 -16.79 -20.31
C HIS A 99 2.15 -16.72 -20.77
N ASN A 100 1.41 -15.67 -20.41
CA ASN A 100 0.09 -15.43 -21.00
C ASN A 100 0.22 -14.70 -22.34
N ASN A 101 0.81 -15.40 -23.31
CA ASN A 101 0.73 -15.09 -24.72
C ASN A 101 -0.67 -15.47 -25.26
N ARG A 102 -1.75 -14.96 -24.65
CA ARG A 102 -3.10 -15.05 -25.22
C ARG A 102 -3.23 -13.98 -26.29
N LYS A 103 -2.88 -14.35 -27.52
CA LYS A 103 -3.21 -13.64 -28.75
C LYS A 103 -4.61 -13.02 -28.64
N ARG A 104 -4.70 -11.69 -28.65
CA ARG A 104 -5.97 -11.01 -28.94
C ARG A 104 -6.30 -11.32 -30.39
N LYS A 105 -7.26 -12.22 -30.61
CA LYS A 105 -7.83 -12.50 -31.92
C LYS A 105 -8.46 -11.20 -32.41
N ARG A 106 -7.88 -10.61 -33.45
CA ARG A 106 -8.44 -9.46 -34.15
C ARG A 106 -9.48 -10.08 -35.08
N ASP A 107 -10.76 -9.93 -34.75
CA ASP A 107 -11.85 -10.39 -35.61
C ASP A 107 -11.84 -9.54 -36.88
N GLY A 108 -11.27 -10.13 -37.94
CA GLY A 108 -11.30 -9.64 -39.30
C GLY A 108 -12.13 -10.62 -40.12
N ASP A 109 -13.23 -10.10 -40.63
CA ASP A 109 -14.30 -10.74 -41.38
C ASP A 109 -13.82 -11.66 -42.51
N GLY A 110 -14.57 -12.73 -42.74
CA GLY A 110 -14.17 -13.86 -43.57
C GLY A 110 -14.40 -13.66 -45.07
N VAL A 111 -13.74 -14.50 -45.88
CA VAL A 111 -14.30 -15.10 -47.11
C VAL A 111 -13.36 -16.20 -47.64
N ASP A 112 -14.01 -17.28 -48.07
CA ASP A 112 -13.66 -18.26 -49.09
C ASP A 112 -12.48 -19.24 -48.94
N GLY A 113 -12.77 -20.51 -49.27
CA GLY A 113 -11.77 -21.36 -49.91
C GLY A 113 -11.80 -22.86 -49.65
N PHE A 114 -12.93 -23.52 -49.95
CA PHE A 114 -13.00 -24.87 -50.53
C PHE A 114 -12.60 -26.12 -49.71
N GLU A 115 -13.55 -27.05 -49.62
CA GLU A 115 -13.42 -28.44 -49.19
C GLU A 115 -12.51 -29.24 -50.15
N ALA A 116 -11.61 -30.05 -49.59
CA ALA A 116 -10.95 -31.13 -50.30
C ALA A 116 -11.35 -32.49 -49.68
N GLU A 117 -12.04 -33.24 -50.52
CA GLU A 117 -12.61 -34.57 -50.33
C GLU A 117 -11.54 -35.67 -50.31
N GLY A 118 -11.65 -36.61 -49.36
CA GLY A 118 -11.62 -38.05 -49.64
C GLY A 118 -10.29 -38.84 -49.76
N LYS A 119 -10.20 -39.89 -48.90
CA LYS A 119 -9.66 -41.28 -49.13
C LYS A 119 -8.13 -41.40 -49.30
N LYS A 120 -7.39 -42.43 -48.87
CA LYS A 120 -7.57 -43.81 -48.34
C LYS A 120 -6.18 -44.21 -47.74
N LYS A 121 -6.12 -44.84 -46.56
CA LYS A 121 -5.65 -46.22 -46.25
C LYS A 121 -4.25 -46.69 -46.70
N GLU A 122 -3.58 -47.36 -45.74
CA GLU A 122 -2.57 -48.44 -45.86
C GLU A 122 -1.19 -48.03 -46.43
N GLU A 123 -0.03 -48.57 -46.04
CA GLU A 123 0.34 -49.84 -45.41
C GLU A 123 1.78 -49.73 -44.84
N ARG A 124 2.15 -50.73 -44.04
CA ARG A 124 3.45 -51.09 -43.48
C ARG A 124 4.67 -50.84 -44.40
N LEU A 125 5.79 -50.54 -43.73
CA LEU A 125 7.04 -51.30 -43.87
C LEU A 125 7.78 -51.29 -42.52
#